data_AF-A0A934C0B7-F1
#
_entry.id   AF-A0A934C0B7-F1
#
_cell.length_a   1.000
_cell.length_b   1.000
_cell.length_c   1.000
_cell.angle_alpha   90.00
_cell.angle_beta   90.00
_cell.angle_gamma   90.00
#
_symmetry.space_group_name_H-M   'P 1'
#
loop_
_entity.id
_entity.type
_entity.pdbx_description
1 polymer ?
#
loop_
_entity_poly.entity_id
_entity_poly.type
_entity_poly.pdbx_seq_one_letter_code
_entity_poly.pdbx_strand_id
1 'polypeptide(L)'
;LRDLREDRQFPDGCAPTGWSNDLHLPDPRYERGFEGDAFISRADFGMYAAHQAGRAFWIPYRCLYSRNIENLFMAGRNISVEHDALGAVRVMRTCGTEGEIVGMAASLCRKHEVQPRAIYARHLGELQDLMRRGVGKVRGRDLPYENGGRPRPRVAGAKGGAVMLPTPPTWLARAGANLARTARVATPGATAGGLQTAALLNDGNGRIDDNSARWVNRAPLPHWVEFAWDQPVRVGAARIISGYQHGGVVDSPVQGFRLQWHDGSGWRDIPGSEVRNNRQVDWSGTFGTVETRRLRLGVTATKDDTSRLWEVELYAPVDPAGR
;
A
#
# COMPACT_ATOMS: atom_id res chain seq x y z
N LEU A 1 -16.74 8.95 -24.91
CA LEU A 1 -17.65 7.90 -24.37
C LEU A 1 -18.01 6.85 -25.42
N ARG A 2 -18.38 7.25 -26.64
CA ARG A 2 -18.70 6.33 -27.73
C ARG A 2 -17.62 5.27 -27.96
N ASP A 3 -16.35 5.70 -28.06
CA ASP A 3 -15.23 4.79 -28.30
C ASP A 3 -15.06 3.72 -27.19
N LEU A 4 -15.40 4.04 -25.93
CA LEU A 4 -15.37 3.09 -24.81
C LEU A 4 -16.52 2.08 -24.89
N ARG A 5 -17.72 2.54 -25.28
CA ARG A 5 -18.90 1.68 -25.44
C ARG A 5 -18.74 0.70 -26.61
N GLU A 6 -18.14 1.16 -27.70
CA GLU A 6 -17.92 0.36 -28.91
C GLU A 6 -16.63 -0.49 -28.86
N ASP A 7 -15.87 -0.46 -27.75
CA ASP A 7 -14.55 -1.11 -27.62
C ASP A 7 -13.63 -0.84 -28.83
N ARG A 8 -13.59 0.43 -29.24
CA ARG A 8 -12.93 0.83 -30.48
C ARG A 8 -11.44 0.59 -30.39
N GLN A 9 -10.91 -0.12 -31.38
CA GLN A 9 -9.47 -0.29 -31.55
C GLN A 9 -8.88 0.90 -32.31
N PHE A 10 -7.73 1.38 -31.84
CA PHE A 10 -7.04 2.52 -32.44
C PHE A 10 -5.66 2.09 -32.96
N PRO A 11 -5.30 2.46 -34.21
CA PRO A 11 -3.99 2.14 -34.77
C PRO A 11 -2.83 2.81 -34.00
N ASP A 12 -3.14 3.88 -33.27
CA ASP A 12 -2.25 4.64 -32.40
C ASP A 12 -2.58 4.47 -30.91
N GLY A 13 -3.27 3.39 -30.53
CA GLY A 13 -3.46 3.03 -29.13
C GLY A 13 -2.12 2.94 -28.42
N CYS A 14 -1.94 3.72 -27.36
CA CYS A 14 -0.64 3.90 -26.71
C CYS A 14 -0.64 3.63 -25.21
N ALA A 15 -1.65 4.14 -24.48
CA ALA A 15 -1.76 3.92 -23.04
C ALA A 15 -2.93 2.96 -22.75
N PRO A 16 -2.67 1.77 -22.18
CA PRO A 16 -3.72 0.84 -21.81
C PRO A 16 -4.39 1.28 -20.50
N THR A 17 -5.69 1.04 -20.41
CA THR A 17 -6.46 1.18 -19.17
C THR A 17 -7.52 0.07 -19.12
N GLY A 18 -7.86 -0.35 -17.91
CA GLY A 18 -8.86 -1.39 -17.65
C GLY A 18 -9.90 -0.96 -16.62
N TRP A 19 -9.98 0.33 -16.32
CA TRP A 19 -10.87 0.85 -15.28
C TRP A 19 -12.31 0.95 -15.76
N SER A 20 -13.27 0.73 -14.86
CA SER A 20 -14.65 1.13 -15.06
C SER A 20 -14.76 2.65 -15.14
N ASN A 21 -15.89 3.15 -15.61
CA ASN A 21 -16.18 4.57 -15.49
C ASN A 21 -16.49 4.93 -14.03
N ASP A 22 -15.83 5.97 -13.54
CA ASP A 22 -16.04 6.54 -12.22
C ASP A 22 -16.19 8.06 -12.33
N LEU A 23 -17.44 8.52 -12.38
CA LEU A 23 -17.82 9.92 -12.50
C LEU A 23 -18.37 10.43 -11.16
N HIS A 24 -17.80 11.54 -10.69
CA HIS A 24 -18.32 12.25 -9.52
C HIS A 24 -19.15 13.41 -10.00
N LEU A 25 -20.47 13.30 -9.84
CA LEU A 25 -21.42 14.35 -10.17
C LEU A 25 -21.90 15.03 -8.88
N PRO A 26 -22.22 16.33 -8.92
CA PRO A 26 -22.82 17.03 -7.79
C PRO A 26 -24.05 16.28 -7.26
N ASP A 27 -24.13 16.11 -5.93
CA ASP A 27 -25.27 15.46 -5.30
C ASP A 27 -26.43 16.47 -5.19
N PRO A 28 -27.59 16.22 -5.84
CA PRO A 28 -28.70 17.18 -5.89
C PRO A 28 -29.22 17.64 -4.52
N ARG A 29 -28.98 16.86 -3.46
CA ARG A 29 -29.35 17.22 -2.08
C ARG A 29 -28.57 18.40 -1.54
N TYR A 30 -27.39 18.67 -2.09
CA TYR A 30 -26.45 19.70 -1.64
C TYR A 30 -26.27 20.83 -2.64
N GLU A 31 -27.09 20.88 -3.69
CA GLU A 31 -26.98 21.85 -4.79
C GLU A 31 -27.41 23.27 -4.43
N ARG A 32 -28.18 23.44 -3.34
CA ARG A 32 -28.71 24.74 -2.95
C ARG A 32 -27.57 25.71 -2.63
N GLY A 33 -27.43 26.74 -3.47
CA GLY A 33 -26.40 27.78 -3.34
C GLY A 33 -25.08 27.46 -4.04
N PHE A 34 -25.00 26.34 -4.78
CA PHE A 34 -23.78 25.92 -5.48
C PHE A 34 -23.93 25.81 -7.01
N GLU A 35 -25.13 26.04 -7.57
CA GLU A 35 -25.34 26.23 -9.01
C GLU A 35 -24.73 25.15 -9.94
N GLY A 36 -24.64 23.89 -9.49
CA GLY A 36 -24.01 22.81 -10.25
C GLY A 36 -22.58 22.46 -9.81
N ASP A 37 -22.05 23.10 -8.76
CA ASP A 37 -20.69 22.91 -8.24
C ASP A 37 -20.68 22.48 -6.77
N ALA A 38 -21.67 21.68 -6.36
CA ALA A 38 -21.70 21.15 -5.00
C ALA A 38 -20.49 20.21 -4.76
N PHE A 39 -19.72 20.49 -3.71
CA PHE A 39 -18.54 19.69 -3.34
C PHE A 39 -18.91 18.24 -2.98
N ILE A 40 -20.07 18.05 -2.36
CA ILE A 40 -20.57 16.70 -2.04
C ILE A 40 -21.09 16.08 -3.34
N SER A 41 -20.46 14.99 -3.75
CA SER A 41 -20.75 14.31 -5.00
C SER A 41 -21.37 12.94 -4.78
N ARG A 42 -22.21 12.52 -5.73
CA ARG A 42 -22.57 11.12 -5.93
C ARG A 42 -21.62 10.50 -6.95
N ALA A 43 -21.33 9.22 -6.78
CA ALA A 43 -20.51 8.46 -7.72
C ALA A 43 -21.42 7.67 -8.67
N ASP A 44 -21.31 7.96 -9.96
CA ASP A 44 -21.98 7.23 -11.03
C ASP A 44 -20.97 6.29 -11.69
N PHE A 45 -21.22 4.98 -11.55
CA PHE A 45 -20.36 3.94 -12.07
C PHE A 45 -20.91 3.36 -13.38
N GLY A 46 -20.04 3.19 -14.37
CA GLY A 46 -20.36 2.58 -15.65
C GLY A 46 -19.39 1.47 -16.02
N MET A 47 -19.88 0.36 -16.56
CA MET A 47 -19.04 -0.72 -17.09
C MET A 47 -19.06 -0.72 -18.61
N TYR A 48 -17.88 -0.90 -19.21
CA TYR A 48 -17.70 -1.00 -20.67
C TYR A 48 -17.35 -2.43 -21.07
N ALA A 49 -17.60 -2.78 -22.33
CA ALA A 49 -17.41 -4.15 -22.84
C ALA A 49 -15.99 -4.70 -22.55
N ALA A 50 -14.94 -3.89 -22.74
CA ALA A 50 -13.57 -4.29 -22.41
C ALA A 50 -13.39 -4.62 -20.92
N HIS A 51 -13.87 -3.74 -20.04
CA HIS A 51 -13.80 -3.94 -18.58
C HIS A 51 -14.58 -5.18 -18.14
N GLN A 52 -15.79 -5.38 -18.66
CA GLN A 52 -16.62 -6.56 -18.36
C GLN A 52 -15.97 -7.86 -18.82
N ALA A 53 -15.19 -7.81 -19.91
CA ALA A 53 -14.41 -8.94 -20.42
C ALA A 53 -13.04 -9.09 -19.73
N GLY A 54 -12.71 -8.28 -18.72
CA GLY A 54 -11.40 -8.29 -18.05
C GLY A 54 -10.23 -7.88 -18.97
N ARG A 55 -10.51 -7.16 -20.06
CA ARG A 55 -9.52 -6.68 -21.04
C ARG A 55 -9.22 -5.20 -20.86
N ALA A 56 -8.02 -4.81 -21.27
CA ALA A 56 -7.68 -3.40 -21.43
C ALA A 56 -8.28 -2.83 -22.71
N PHE A 57 -8.61 -1.55 -22.67
CA PHE A 57 -8.83 -0.70 -23.83
C PHE A 57 -7.70 0.35 -23.91
N TRP A 58 -7.55 0.99 -25.07
CA TRP A 58 -6.35 1.77 -25.37
C TRP A 58 -6.69 3.23 -25.65
N ILE A 59 -6.00 4.13 -24.96
CA ILE A 59 -6.05 5.58 -25.22
C ILE A 59 -5.19 5.85 -26.45
N PRO A 60 -5.73 6.52 -27.49
CA PRO A 60 -4.97 6.82 -28.70
C PRO A 60 -3.99 7.97 -28.46
N TYR A 61 -2.80 7.91 -29.07
CA TYR A 61 -1.76 8.93 -28.95
C TYR A 61 -2.24 10.33 -29.33
N ARG A 62 -3.17 10.44 -30.29
CA ARG A 62 -3.78 11.73 -30.64
C ARG A 62 -4.55 12.44 -29.51
N CYS A 63 -4.84 11.77 -28.40
CA CYS A 63 -5.39 12.42 -27.21
C CYS A 63 -4.33 13.19 -26.40
N LEU A 64 -3.05 12.93 -26.64
CA LEU A 64 -1.93 13.43 -25.82
C LEU A 64 -1.30 14.72 -26.36
N TYR A 65 -1.79 15.29 -27.46
CA TYR A 65 -1.30 16.58 -27.97
C TYR A 65 -2.45 17.50 -28.39
N SER A 66 -2.19 18.80 -28.35
CA SER A 66 -3.19 19.80 -28.69
C SER A 66 -3.51 19.80 -30.18
N ARG A 67 -4.80 19.88 -30.50
CA ARG A 67 -5.26 20.11 -31.87
C ARG A 67 -4.88 21.51 -32.37
N ASN A 68 -4.79 22.49 -31.47
CA ASN A 68 -4.72 23.91 -31.80
C ASN A 68 -3.34 24.53 -31.55
N ILE A 69 -2.57 24.00 -30.59
CA ILE A 69 -1.23 24.50 -30.23
C ILE A 69 -0.22 23.46 -30.68
N GLU A 70 0.62 23.81 -31.66
CA GLU A 70 1.42 22.84 -32.41
C GLU A 70 2.42 22.07 -31.55
N ASN A 71 3.04 22.73 -30.57
CA ASN A 71 4.07 22.16 -29.70
C ASN A 71 3.58 22.01 -28.25
N LEU A 72 2.37 21.50 -28.06
CA LEU A 72 1.79 21.27 -26.73
C LEU A 72 1.36 19.81 -26.56
N PHE A 73 2.09 19.11 -25.68
CA PHE A 73 1.69 17.82 -25.15
C PHE A 73 0.84 17.98 -23.88
N MET A 74 -0.03 17.00 -23.65
CA MET A 74 -0.84 16.82 -22.45
C MET A 74 -0.73 15.36 -22.03
N ALA A 75 -0.57 15.12 -20.73
CA ALA A 75 -0.50 13.78 -20.15
C ALA A 75 -1.12 13.82 -18.76
N GLY A 76 -1.95 12.82 -18.46
CA GLY A 76 -2.73 12.71 -17.26
C GLY A 76 -4.13 13.29 -17.40
N ARG A 77 -4.62 13.96 -16.36
CA ARG A 77 -6.04 14.36 -16.27
C ARG A 77 -6.45 15.49 -17.22
N ASN A 78 -5.49 16.07 -17.96
CA ASN A 78 -5.70 17.16 -18.90
C ASN A 78 -5.66 16.72 -20.38
N ILE A 79 -5.66 15.41 -20.67
CA ILE A 79 -5.69 14.89 -22.04
C ILE A 79 -7.03 15.18 -22.72
N SER A 80 -7.02 15.15 -24.06
CA SER A 80 -8.21 15.48 -24.86
C SER A 80 -9.21 14.31 -24.88
N VAL A 81 -10.18 14.34 -23.96
CA VAL A 81 -11.29 13.38 -23.87
C VAL A 81 -12.58 14.08 -23.45
N GLU A 82 -13.73 13.47 -23.73
CA GLU A 82 -15.02 13.90 -23.18
C GLU A 82 -15.05 13.70 -21.65
N HIS A 83 -15.82 14.54 -20.94
CA HIS A 83 -15.99 14.47 -19.48
C HIS A 83 -16.28 13.03 -19.00
N ASP A 84 -17.24 12.36 -19.66
CA ASP A 84 -17.64 11.00 -19.29
C ASP A 84 -16.55 9.95 -19.56
N ALA A 85 -15.68 10.17 -20.55
CA ALA A 85 -14.56 9.28 -20.82
C ALA A 85 -13.40 9.50 -19.85
N LEU A 86 -13.26 10.73 -19.32
CA LEU A 86 -12.23 11.09 -18.37
C LEU A 86 -12.29 10.19 -17.12
N GLY A 87 -13.49 9.82 -16.67
CA GLY A 87 -13.71 8.90 -15.56
C GLY A 87 -12.95 7.58 -15.66
N ALA A 88 -12.75 7.06 -16.88
CA ALA A 88 -12.14 5.75 -17.12
C ALA A 88 -10.63 5.80 -17.46
N VAL A 89 -10.09 6.98 -17.76
CA VAL A 89 -8.70 7.17 -18.21
C VAL A 89 -7.82 7.90 -17.19
N ARG A 90 -8.42 8.62 -16.23
CA ARG A 90 -7.71 9.53 -15.30
C ARG A 90 -6.96 8.87 -14.13
N VAL A 91 -6.91 7.54 -14.04
CA VAL A 91 -6.31 6.84 -12.89
C VAL A 91 -4.78 6.91 -12.95
N MET A 92 -4.15 7.06 -11.79
CA MET A 92 -2.75 7.51 -11.64
C MET A 92 -1.71 6.67 -12.38
N ARG A 93 -1.89 5.34 -12.50
CA ARG A 93 -0.97 4.50 -13.28
C ARG A 93 -1.12 4.71 -14.79
N THR A 94 -2.35 4.91 -15.26
CA THR A 94 -2.64 5.28 -16.65
C THR A 94 -2.00 6.63 -16.98
N CYS A 95 -2.21 7.64 -16.13
CA CYS A 95 -1.59 8.96 -16.27
C CYS A 95 -0.05 8.90 -16.29
N GLY A 96 0.55 8.04 -15.45
CA GLY A 96 2.00 7.82 -15.46
C GLY A 96 2.48 7.25 -16.79
N THR A 97 1.75 6.28 -17.33
CA THR A 97 2.04 5.66 -18.64
C THR A 97 1.93 6.68 -19.78
N GLU A 98 0.91 7.53 -19.76
CA GLU A 98 0.77 8.64 -20.72
C GLU A 98 1.98 9.59 -20.66
N GLY A 99 2.49 9.88 -19.46
CA GLY A 99 3.69 10.71 -19.27
C GLY A 99 4.95 10.07 -19.87
N GLU A 100 5.14 8.76 -19.69
CA GLU A 100 6.25 8.03 -20.32
C GLU A 100 6.17 8.08 -21.85
N ILE A 101 4.98 7.84 -22.40
CA ILE A 101 4.73 7.89 -23.85
C ILE A 101 4.99 9.29 -24.41
N VAL A 102 4.54 10.34 -23.72
CA VAL A 102 4.82 11.72 -24.12
C VAL A 102 6.32 12.00 -24.07
N GLY A 103 7.05 11.49 -23.08
CA GLY A 103 8.51 11.60 -23.02
C GLY A 103 9.20 10.94 -24.23
N MET A 104 8.76 9.73 -24.60
CA MET A 104 9.23 9.04 -25.81
C MET A 104 8.93 9.85 -27.08
N ALA A 105 7.69 10.32 -27.23
CA ALA A 105 7.26 11.10 -28.39
C ALA A 105 8.02 12.43 -28.50
N ALA A 106 8.23 13.13 -27.39
CA ALA A 106 9.02 14.35 -27.34
C ALA A 106 10.48 14.12 -27.76
N SER A 107 11.07 12.97 -27.39
CA SER A 107 12.42 12.60 -27.84
C SER A 107 12.49 12.42 -29.37
N LEU A 108 11.43 11.84 -29.97
CA LEU A 108 11.32 11.71 -31.43
C LEU A 108 11.05 13.04 -32.11
N CYS A 109 10.24 13.91 -31.51
CA CYS A 109 10.05 15.29 -31.98
C CYS A 109 11.41 16.01 -32.11
N ARG A 110 12.27 15.89 -31.09
CA ARG A 110 13.61 16.48 -31.14
C ARG A 110 14.54 15.79 -32.15
N LYS A 111 14.50 14.46 -32.24
CA LYS A 111 15.33 13.66 -33.16
C LYS A 111 15.05 14.01 -34.62
N HIS A 112 13.78 14.14 -34.99
CA HIS A 112 13.34 14.37 -36.37
C HIS A 112 13.07 15.85 -36.68
N GLU A 113 13.24 16.73 -35.69
CA GLU A 113 12.91 18.16 -35.78
C GLU A 113 11.47 18.41 -36.24
N VAL A 114 10.53 17.67 -35.64
CA VAL A 114 9.10 17.74 -35.96
C VAL A 114 8.25 17.98 -34.73
N GLN A 115 7.01 18.42 -34.96
CA GLN A 115 6.01 18.65 -33.91
C GLN A 115 5.22 17.37 -33.55
N PRO A 116 4.58 17.28 -32.37
CA PRO A 116 3.81 16.13 -31.89
C PRO A 116 2.92 15.43 -32.92
N ARG A 117 2.20 16.19 -33.75
CA ARG A 117 1.31 15.67 -34.80
C ARG A 117 2.05 14.89 -35.88
N ALA A 118 3.26 15.31 -36.23
CA ALA A 118 4.07 14.63 -37.22
C ALA A 118 4.55 13.26 -36.73
N ILE A 119 4.65 13.06 -35.41
CA ILE A 119 4.93 11.72 -34.85
C ILE A 119 3.79 10.77 -35.21
N TYR A 120 2.53 11.16 -35.00
CA TYR A 120 1.39 10.36 -35.44
C TYR A 120 1.41 10.09 -36.96
N ALA A 121 1.67 11.13 -37.76
CA ALA A 121 1.53 11.04 -39.22
C ALA A 121 2.69 10.29 -39.91
N ARG A 122 3.92 10.37 -39.38
CA ARG A 122 5.14 9.93 -40.08
C ARG A 122 6.04 9.01 -39.26
N HIS A 123 5.96 9.04 -37.93
CA HIS A 123 6.90 8.32 -37.04
C HIS A 123 6.19 7.44 -36.00
N LEU A 124 4.92 7.07 -36.22
CA LEU A 124 4.13 6.31 -35.25
C LEU A 124 4.75 4.93 -34.99
N GLY A 125 5.28 4.28 -36.02
CA GLY A 125 5.97 2.99 -35.88
C GLY A 125 7.18 3.07 -34.95
N GLU A 126 8.01 4.12 -35.09
CA GLU A 126 9.17 4.33 -34.22
C GLU A 126 8.75 4.63 -32.77
N LEU A 127 7.67 5.38 -32.59
CA LEU A 127 7.10 5.61 -31.27
C LEU A 127 6.59 4.29 -30.66
N GLN A 128 5.90 3.44 -31.42
CA GLN A 128 5.47 2.11 -30.97
C GLN A 128 6.66 1.21 -30.60
N ASP A 129 7.76 1.29 -31.34
CA ASP A 129 8.99 0.56 -30.99
C ASP A 129 9.60 1.04 -29.67
N LEU A 130 9.59 2.35 -29.40
CA LEU A 130 9.98 2.87 -28.09
C LEU A 130 9.05 2.38 -26.98
N MET A 131 7.74 2.34 -27.21
CA MET A 131 6.77 1.82 -26.24
C MET A 131 7.00 0.33 -25.95
N ARG A 132 7.25 -0.50 -26.97
CA ARG A 132 7.57 -1.94 -26.81
C ARG A 132 8.85 -2.16 -25.99
N ARG A 133 9.84 -1.26 -26.15
CA ARG A 133 11.08 -1.29 -25.39
C ARG A 133 10.90 -0.85 -23.94
N GLY A 134 10.03 0.13 -23.69
CA GLY A 134 9.75 0.70 -22.37
C GLY A 134 10.88 1.61 -21.83
N VAL A 135 10.59 2.34 -20.75
CA VAL A 135 11.59 3.09 -19.98
C VAL A 135 12.14 2.20 -18.86
N GLY A 136 13.46 1.99 -18.81
CA GLY A 136 14.11 1.32 -17.67
C GLY A 136 14.73 -0.06 -17.90
N LYS A 137 14.79 -0.58 -19.15
CA LYS A 137 15.57 -1.80 -19.44
C LYS A 137 16.43 -1.65 -20.71
N VAL A 138 17.48 -0.84 -20.64
CA VAL A 138 18.62 -0.98 -21.57
C VAL A 138 19.70 -1.76 -20.85
N ARG A 139 19.89 -3.04 -21.22
CA ARG A 139 20.94 -3.89 -20.64
C ARG A 139 22.30 -3.19 -20.89
N GLY A 140 22.98 -2.77 -19.82
CA GLY A 140 24.31 -2.14 -19.92
C GLY A 140 24.35 -0.62 -20.14
N ARG A 141 23.25 0.13 -19.94
CA ARG A 141 23.31 1.60 -19.80
C ARG A 141 22.66 2.04 -18.49
N ASP A 142 23.48 2.46 -17.54
CA ASP A 142 23.05 3.39 -16.50
C ASP A 142 22.88 4.76 -17.17
N LEU A 143 21.66 5.28 -17.26
CA LEU A 143 21.47 6.68 -17.65
C LEU A 143 21.81 7.54 -16.43
N PRO A 144 22.82 8.41 -16.47
CA PRO A 144 23.07 9.36 -15.39
C PRO A 144 21.97 10.43 -15.43
N TYR A 145 20.86 10.17 -14.76
CA TYR A 145 19.89 11.20 -14.43
C TYR A 145 20.23 11.73 -13.04
N GLU A 146 20.89 12.88 -12.99
CA GLU A 146 20.96 13.70 -11.77
C GLU A 146 19.87 14.76 -11.84
N ASN A 147 18.97 14.76 -10.86
CA ASN A 147 17.95 15.79 -10.70
C ASN A 147 18.65 17.09 -10.23
N GLY A 148 18.85 18.06 -11.12
CA GLY A 148 19.53 19.34 -10.84
C GLY A 148 18.77 20.31 -9.92
N GLY A 149 17.60 19.93 -9.40
CA GLY A 149 17.00 20.65 -8.29
C GLY A 149 17.87 20.46 -7.04
N ARG A 150 18.25 21.56 -6.36
CA ARG A 150 18.88 21.46 -5.02
C ARG A 150 18.08 20.43 -4.22
N PRO A 151 18.72 19.40 -3.64
CA PRO A 151 18.00 18.46 -2.79
C PRO A 151 17.29 19.31 -1.73
N ARG A 152 15.96 19.33 -1.75
CA ARG A 152 15.24 19.81 -0.56
C ARG A 152 15.81 19.00 0.60
N PRO A 153 16.20 19.63 1.72
CA PRO A 153 16.52 18.89 2.93
C PRO A 153 15.42 17.86 3.10
N ARG A 154 15.79 16.57 3.10
CA ARG A 154 14.82 15.50 3.27
C ARG A 154 14.15 15.75 4.61
N VAL A 155 12.94 16.31 4.57
CA VAL A 155 12.02 16.19 5.69
C VAL A 155 11.77 14.69 5.79
N ALA A 156 12.11 14.11 6.93
CA ALA A 156 11.82 12.71 7.21
C ALA A 156 10.34 12.45 6.88
N GLY A 157 10.06 11.66 5.84
CA GLY A 157 8.68 11.29 5.47
C GLY A 157 8.29 11.30 3.98
N ALA A 158 9.13 11.68 3.02
CA ALA A 158 8.73 11.72 1.60
C ALA A 158 9.31 10.57 0.73
N LYS A 159 8.49 9.52 0.58
CA LYS A 159 8.37 8.47 -0.47
C LYS A 159 9.63 7.90 -1.16
N GLY A 160 9.76 6.56 -1.05
CA GLY A 160 10.55 5.71 -1.95
C GLY A 160 11.64 4.88 -1.28
N GLY A 161 11.89 5.07 0.02
CA GLY A 161 12.71 4.15 0.79
C GLY A 161 11.91 2.89 1.12
N ALA A 162 12.58 1.73 1.14
CA ALA A 162 12.07 0.58 1.86
C ALA A 162 11.52 1.06 3.22
N VAL A 163 10.34 0.59 3.61
CA VAL A 163 9.81 0.89 4.94
C VAL A 163 10.86 0.40 5.94
N MET A 164 11.61 1.33 6.52
CA MET A 164 12.70 1.00 7.42
C MET A 164 12.05 0.64 8.75
N LEU A 165 11.99 -0.66 9.07
CA LEU A 165 11.76 -1.09 10.44
C LEU A 165 12.80 -0.38 11.33
N PRO A 166 12.42 0.09 12.52
CA PRO A 166 13.40 0.47 13.54
C PRO A 166 14.44 -0.63 13.67
N THR A 167 15.71 -0.27 13.85
CA THR A 167 16.75 -1.26 14.12
C THR A 167 16.28 -2.14 15.28
N PRO A 168 16.17 -3.47 15.11
CA PRO A 168 15.73 -4.35 16.18
C PRO A 168 16.61 -4.15 17.41
N PRO A 169 16.08 -4.36 18.63
CA PRO A 169 16.88 -4.16 19.82
C PRO A 169 18.07 -5.11 19.82
N THR A 170 19.20 -4.68 20.36
CA THR A 170 20.45 -5.45 20.38
C THR A 170 20.31 -6.80 21.11
N TRP A 171 19.39 -6.90 22.08
CA TRP A 171 19.11 -8.15 22.76
C TRP A 171 18.44 -9.19 21.86
N LEU A 172 17.75 -8.79 20.77
CA LEU A 172 17.06 -9.72 19.87
C LEU A 172 18.03 -10.71 19.22
N ALA A 173 19.24 -10.24 18.88
CA ALA A 173 20.31 -11.08 18.33
C ALA A 173 20.75 -12.20 19.30
N ARG A 174 20.44 -12.06 20.60
CA ARG A 174 20.77 -13.02 21.67
C ARG A 174 19.54 -13.76 22.19
N ALA A 175 18.35 -13.44 21.72
CA ALA A 175 17.08 -13.92 22.25
C ALA A 175 16.78 -15.40 21.94
N GLY A 176 17.63 -16.02 21.11
CA GLY A 176 17.43 -17.40 20.66
C GLY A 176 16.28 -17.51 19.67
N ALA A 177 15.65 -18.68 19.62
CA ALA A 177 14.55 -18.95 18.70
C ALA A 177 13.26 -18.19 19.11
N ASN A 178 12.54 -17.65 18.12
CA ASN A 178 11.19 -17.12 18.33
C ASN A 178 10.23 -18.29 18.63
N LEU A 179 9.85 -18.42 19.90
CA LEU A 179 8.97 -19.46 20.44
C LEU A 179 7.56 -19.36 19.87
N ALA A 180 7.10 -18.17 19.48
CA ALA A 180 5.77 -18.00 18.89
C ALA A 180 5.62 -18.80 17.59
N ARG A 181 6.69 -19.03 16.82
CA ARG A 181 6.65 -19.80 15.55
C ARG A 181 6.28 -21.27 15.75
N THR A 182 6.39 -21.78 16.97
CA THR A 182 6.02 -23.16 17.33
C THR A 182 4.64 -23.25 17.99
N ALA A 183 3.98 -22.12 18.21
CA ALA A 183 2.66 -22.06 18.82
C ALA A 183 1.55 -22.25 17.78
N ARG A 184 0.45 -22.85 18.19
CA ARG A 184 -0.84 -22.67 17.53
C ARG A 184 -1.42 -21.32 17.95
N VAL A 185 -1.81 -20.51 16.97
CA VAL A 185 -2.37 -19.17 17.19
C VAL A 185 -3.89 -19.19 17.07
N ALA A 186 -4.57 -18.59 18.04
CA ALA A 186 -6.01 -18.37 18.02
C ALA A 186 -6.34 -16.90 18.31
N THR A 187 -7.34 -16.35 17.64
CA THR A 187 -7.76 -14.95 17.83
C THR A 187 -9.26 -14.88 18.15
N PRO A 188 -9.65 -15.16 19.40
CA PRO A 188 -11.05 -15.17 19.81
C PRO A 188 -11.74 -13.83 19.51
N GLY A 189 -12.96 -13.89 18.95
CA GLY A 189 -13.75 -12.69 18.66
C GLY A 189 -13.39 -11.92 17.39
N ALA A 190 -12.43 -12.39 16.58
CA ALA A 190 -12.21 -11.83 15.25
C ALA A 190 -13.39 -12.19 14.31
N THR A 191 -14.07 -11.20 13.74
CA THR A 191 -15.20 -11.43 12.83
C THR A 191 -14.75 -12.07 11.51
N ALA A 192 -15.58 -12.96 10.96
CA ALA A 192 -15.31 -13.68 9.70
C ALA A 192 -15.21 -12.79 8.44
N GLY A 193 -15.47 -11.48 8.56
CA GLY A 193 -15.46 -10.52 7.45
C GLY A 193 -14.09 -9.88 7.14
N GLY A 194 -13.04 -10.17 7.91
CA GLY A 194 -11.66 -9.80 7.62
C GLY A 194 -10.84 -11.02 7.19
N LEU A 195 -9.80 -10.82 6.37
CA LEU A 195 -8.82 -11.88 6.08
C LEU A 195 -8.33 -12.49 7.40
N GLN A 196 -8.65 -13.77 7.63
CA GLN A 196 -8.22 -14.52 8.82
C GLN A 196 -6.75 -14.90 8.66
N THR A 197 -5.85 -13.95 8.91
CA THR A 197 -4.40 -14.11 8.80
C THR A 197 -3.75 -14.44 10.14
N ALA A 198 -4.45 -15.13 11.04
CA ALA A 198 -3.90 -15.49 12.35
C ALA A 198 -2.60 -16.31 12.23
N ALA A 199 -2.46 -17.10 11.17
CA ALA A 199 -1.23 -17.83 10.85
C ALA A 199 -0.04 -16.94 10.43
N LEU A 200 -0.29 -15.67 10.06
CA LEU A 200 0.77 -14.71 9.73
C LEU A 200 1.31 -13.99 10.97
N LEU A 201 0.61 -14.07 12.11
CA LEU A 201 1.04 -13.41 13.35
C LEU A 201 2.34 -13.98 13.94
N ASN A 202 2.74 -15.17 13.52
CA ASN A 202 3.89 -15.90 14.06
C ASN A 202 4.70 -16.62 12.98
N ASP A 203 4.62 -16.20 11.72
CA ASP A 203 5.35 -16.87 10.62
C ASP A 203 6.84 -16.50 10.60
N GLY A 204 7.23 -15.41 11.29
CA GLY A 204 8.58 -14.87 11.40
C GLY A 204 8.96 -13.94 10.24
N ASN A 205 8.00 -13.52 9.42
CA ASN A 205 8.24 -12.66 8.27
C ASN A 205 8.15 -11.18 8.65
N GLY A 206 7.18 -10.80 9.51
CA GLY A 206 7.02 -9.42 9.97
C GLY A 206 7.01 -8.35 8.86
N ARG A 207 6.52 -8.71 7.68
CA ARG A 207 6.66 -7.93 6.45
C ARG A 207 5.67 -6.74 6.44
N ILE A 208 6.21 -5.52 6.56
CA ILE A 208 5.42 -4.27 6.68
C ILE A 208 5.36 -3.42 5.39
N ASP A 209 5.81 -3.97 4.27
CA ASP A 209 5.84 -3.25 3.00
C ASP A 209 4.44 -2.91 2.48
N ASP A 210 3.47 -3.76 2.78
CA ASP A 210 2.07 -3.51 2.57
C ASP A 210 1.18 -3.99 3.73
N ASN A 211 -0.12 -3.82 3.52
CA ASN A 211 -1.16 -4.05 4.49
C ASN A 211 -1.82 -5.44 4.40
N SER A 212 -1.38 -6.29 3.45
CA SER A 212 -2.03 -7.55 3.07
C SER A 212 -1.77 -8.68 4.06
N ALA A 213 -0.61 -8.69 4.71
CA ALA A 213 -0.17 -9.74 5.63
C ALA A 213 -0.56 -9.48 7.10
N ARG A 214 -1.51 -8.58 7.36
CA ARG A 214 -1.88 -8.21 8.73
C ARG A 214 -3.09 -8.93 9.23
N TRP A 215 -3.00 -9.34 10.49
CA TRP A 215 -4.18 -9.61 11.28
C TRP A 215 -4.87 -8.30 11.67
N VAL A 216 -6.19 -8.26 11.43
CA VAL A 216 -7.03 -7.10 11.72
C VAL A 216 -8.24 -7.54 12.54
N ASN A 217 -8.47 -6.87 13.67
CA ASN A 217 -9.68 -7.06 14.47
C ASN A 217 -10.34 -5.70 14.74
N ARG A 218 -11.65 -5.64 14.47
CA ARG A 218 -12.51 -4.45 14.59
C ARG A 218 -13.65 -4.65 15.61
N ALA A 219 -13.59 -5.71 16.43
CA ALA A 219 -14.52 -5.88 17.52
C ALA A 219 -14.30 -4.80 18.59
N PRO A 220 -15.19 -4.69 19.59
CA PRO A 220 -14.90 -3.87 20.77
C PRO A 220 -13.65 -4.42 21.50
N LEU A 221 -12.77 -3.52 21.93
CA LEU A 221 -11.63 -3.86 22.77
C LEU A 221 -12.09 -4.46 24.13
N PRO A 222 -11.27 -5.31 24.78
CA PRO A 222 -9.93 -5.72 24.38
C PRO A 222 -9.92 -6.85 23.33
N HIS A 223 -8.89 -6.84 22.50
CA HIS A 223 -8.63 -7.93 21.54
C HIS A 223 -7.57 -8.89 22.03
N TRP A 224 -7.72 -10.17 21.69
CA TRP A 224 -6.82 -11.23 22.13
C TRP A 224 -6.18 -11.99 20.97
N VAL A 225 -4.88 -12.22 21.09
CA VAL A 225 -4.12 -13.20 20.30
C VAL A 225 -3.55 -14.22 21.28
N GLU A 226 -4.01 -15.46 21.20
CA GLU A 226 -3.58 -16.56 22.04
C GLU A 226 -2.56 -17.45 21.32
N PHE A 227 -1.51 -17.83 22.03
CA PHE A 227 -0.45 -18.74 21.62
C PHE A 227 -0.51 -19.98 22.51
N ALA A 228 -0.61 -21.16 21.89
CA ALA A 228 -0.67 -22.44 22.60
C ALA A 228 0.41 -23.41 22.12
N TRP A 229 1.11 -24.05 23.06
CA TRP A 229 2.13 -25.05 22.81
C TRP A 229 1.75 -26.39 23.43
N ASP A 230 2.25 -27.49 22.85
CA ASP A 230 2.03 -28.84 23.39
C ASP A 230 2.83 -29.06 24.68
N GLN A 231 4.04 -28.50 24.76
CA GLN A 231 4.89 -28.49 25.94
C GLN A 231 5.07 -27.07 26.50
N PRO A 232 5.28 -26.92 27.82
CA PRO A 232 5.51 -25.61 28.41
C PRO A 232 6.75 -24.96 27.80
N VAL A 233 6.66 -23.66 27.55
CA VAL A 233 7.78 -22.84 27.12
C VAL A 233 8.06 -21.78 28.17
N ARG A 234 9.33 -21.43 28.33
CA ARG A 234 9.79 -20.37 29.22
C ARG A 234 9.89 -19.07 28.43
N VAL A 235 9.08 -18.07 28.74
CA VAL A 235 8.98 -16.79 28.00
C VAL A 235 9.30 -15.63 28.93
N GLY A 236 10.10 -14.68 28.46
CA GLY A 236 10.46 -13.48 29.23
C GLY A 236 10.72 -12.23 28.37
N ALA A 237 10.58 -12.32 27.06
CA ALA A 237 10.72 -11.18 26.16
C ALA A 237 9.80 -11.31 24.94
N ALA A 238 9.47 -10.18 24.32
CA ALA A 238 8.64 -10.13 23.12
C ALA A 238 9.03 -9.00 22.18
N ARG A 239 8.66 -9.18 20.91
CA ARG A 239 8.65 -8.14 19.88
C ARG A 239 7.28 -8.14 19.22
N ILE A 240 6.69 -6.97 19.01
CA ILE A 240 5.35 -6.80 18.47
C ILE A 240 5.41 -5.77 17.35
N ILE A 241 5.09 -6.21 16.13
CA ILE A 241 5.06 -5.37 14.94
C ILE A 241 3.61 -5.05 14.61
N SER A 242 3.24 -3.78 14.71
CA SER A 242 1.85 -3.32 14.65
C SER A 242 1.69 -1.99 13.92
N GLY A 243 0.51 -1.78 13.35
CA GLY A 243 0.14 -0.48 12.76
C GLY A 243 -0.43 -0.53 11.35
N TYR A 244 -0.25 0.58 10.62
CA TYR A 244 -0.83 0.80 9.31
C TYR A 244 0.13 1.44 8.31
N GLN A 245 0.33 0.74 7.18
CA GLN A 245 1.11 1.27 6.07
C GLN A 245 0.23 2.19 5.23
N HIS A 246 0.71 3.39 4.97
CA HIS A 246 0.13 4.30 3.99
C HIS A 246 1.20 5.17 3.35
N GLY A 247 1.23 5.19 2.02
CA GLY A 247 2.10 6.11 1.28
C GLY A 247 3.60 5.97 1.56
N GLY A 248 4.07 4.79 1.99
CA GLY A 248 5.47 4.53 2.36
C GLY A 248 5.82 4.83 3.82
N VAL A 249 4.84 5.21 4.64
CA VAL A 249 4.97 5.41 6.08
C VAL A 249 4.21 4.29 6.79
N VAL A 250 4.72 3.83 7.93
CA VAL A 250 3.97 2.97 8.85
C VAL A 250 3.71 3.73 10.15
N ASP A 251 2.46 3.78 10.56
CA ASP A 251 2.02 4.50 11.76
C ASP A 251 0.93 3.74 12.53
N SER A 252 0.28 4.44 13.47
CA SER A 252 -0.90 3.93 14.19
C SER A 252 -0.69 2.56 14.87
N PRO A 253 0.42 2.36 15.63
CA PRO A 253 0.66 1.11 16.33
C PRO A 253 -0.44 0.84 17.36
N VAL A 254 -0.48 -0.40 17.88
CA VAL A 254 -1.24 -0.66 19.11
C VAL A 254 -0.70 0.25 20.22
N GLN A 255 -1.59 0.97 20.91
CA GLN A 255 -1.21 2.02 21.86
C GLN A 255 -1.19 1.52 23.30
N GLY A 256 -1.91 0.44 23.60
CA GLY A 256 -1.89 -0.20 24.89
C GLY A 256 -2.12 -1.70 24.77
N PHE A 257 -1.34 -2.48 25.51
CA PHE A 257 -1.45 -3.92 25.55
C PHE A 257 -0.79 -4.50 26.81
N ARG A 258 -1.07 -5.77 27.09
CA ARG A 258 -0.40 -6.57 28.12
C ARG A 258 -0.26 -8.01 27.68
N LEU A 259 0.70 -8.72 28.24
CA LEU A 259 0.80 -10.17 28.08
C LEU A 259 0.21 -10.86 29.30
N GLN A 260 -0.49 -11.96 29.06
CA GLN A 260 -1.06 -12.81 30.10
C GLN A 260 -0.66 -14.25 29.88
N TRP A 261 -0.44 -14.99 30.95
CA TRP A 261 -0.18 -16.43 30.89
C TRP A 261 -1.31 -17.19 31.58
N HIS A 262 -1.53 -18.43 31.16
CA HIS A 262 -2.47 -19.32 31.83
C HIS A 262 -1.72 -20.12 32.89
N ASP A 263 -2.11 -19.98 34.16
CA ASP A 263 -1.47 -20.67 35.30
C ASP A 263 -1.98 -22.10 35.55
N GLY A 264 -2.88 -22.57 34.69
CA GLY A 264 -3.57 -23.85 34.80
C GLY A 264 -4.99 -23.71 35.35
N SER A 265 -5.26 -22.66 36.12
CA SER A 265 -6.59 -22.31 36.66
C SER A 265 -7.25 -21.15 35.92
N GLY A 266 -6.46 -20.18 35.43
CA GLY A 266 -6.97 -19.04 34.70
C GLY A 266 -5.86 -18.14 34.15
N TRP A 267 -6.29 -17.03 33.55
CA TRP A 267 -5.39 -16.03 32.97
C TRP A 267 -4.86 -15.06 34.02
N ARG A 268 -3.54 -14.83 34.02
CA ARG A 268 -2.84 -13.90 34.91
C ARG A 268 -2.00 -12.92 34.11
N ASP A 269 -1.97 -11.65 34.53
CA ASP A 269 -1.06 -10.65 33.97
C ASP A 269 0.39 -11.06 34.25
N ILE A 270 1.24 -10.97 33.22
CA ILE A 270 2.68 -11.15 33.39
C ILE A 270 3.26 -9.85 33.96
N PRO A 271 3.93 -9.88 35.12
CA PRO A 271 4.50 -8.68 35.74
C PRO A 271 5.43 -7.93 34.78
N GLY A 272 5.26 -6.62 34.66
CA GLY A 272 6.09 -5.77 33.79
C GLY A 272 5.75 -5.83 32.29
N SER A 273 4.71 -6.56 31.88
CA SER A 273 4.28 -6.64 30.47
C SER A 273 3.25 -5.59 30.04
N GLU A 274 2.68 -4.82 30.98
CA GLU A 274 1.70 -3.78 30.64
C GLU A 274 2.39 -2.58 29.98
N VAL A 275 1.90 -2.21 28.80
CA VAL A 275 2.35 -1.06 28.03
C VAL A 275 1.17 -0.12 27.80
N ARG A 276 1.40 1.16 28.04
CA ARG A 276 0.45 2.25 27.79
C ARG A 276 1.11 3.34 26.95
N ASN A 277 0.32 4.04 26.15
CA ASN A 277 0.78 5.14 25.29
C ASN A 277 1.93 4.75 24.33
N ASN A 278 1.94 3.50 23.85
CA ASN A 278 2.93 3.03 22.90
C ASN A 278 2.83 3.84 21.59
N ARG A 279 4.01 4.25 21.08
CA ARG A 279 4.17 4.94 19.79
C ARG A 279 5.10 4.18 18.84
N GLN A 280 5.55 2.98 19.22
CA GLN A 280 6.47 2.16 18.45
C GLN A 280 5.68 1.16 17.60
N VAL A 281 5.89 1.23 16.28
CA VAL A 281 5.40 0.25 15.29
C VAL A 281 6.03 -1.12 15.54
N ASP A 282 7.34 -1.12 15.78
CA ASP A 282 8.12 -2.29 16.16
C ASP A 282 8.50 -2.13 17.63
N TRP A 283 7.59 -2.56 18.51
CA TRP A 283 7.81 -2.52 19.95
C TRP A 283 8.56 -3.78 20.37
N SER A 284 9.45 -3.64 21.34
CA SER A 284 10.13 -4.79 21.95
C SER A 284 10.43 -4.53 23.41
N GLY A 285 10.45 -5.59 24.22
CA GLY A 285 10.71 -5.48 25.65
C GLY A 285 10.83 -6.81 26.37
N THR A 286 11.34 -6.75 27.59
CA THR A 286 11.44 -7.86 28.53
C THR A 286 10.47 -7.69 29.68
N PHE A 287 10.05 -8.79 30.29
CA PHE A 287 9.06 -8.82 31.38
C PHE A 287 9.32 -9.99 32.32
N GLY A 288 8.52 -10.12 33.37
CA GLY A 288 8.59 -11.22 34.32
C GLY A 288 8.54 -12.57 33.60
N THR A 289 9.47 -13.46 33.92
CA THR A 289 9.54 -14.77 33.25
C THR A 289 8.41 -15.67 33.70
N VAL A 290 7.79 -16.36 32.75
CA VAL A 290 6.76 -17.38 33.00
C VAL A 290 7.10 -18.67 32.27
N GLU A 291 6.65 -19.79 32.83
CA GLU A 291 6.67 -21.09 32.17
C GLU A 291 5.22 -21.53 31.94
N THR A 292 4.81 -21.67 30.68
CA THR A 292 3.40 -21.93 30.37
C THR A 292 3.21 -22.66 29.04
N ARG A 293 2.07 -23.34 28.91
CA ARG A 293 1.58 -23.88 27.64
C ARG A 293 0.69 -22.88 26.88
N ARG A 294 0.26 -21.79 27.52
CA ARG A 294 -0.64 -20.80 26.92
C ARG A 294 -0.30 -19.39 27.36
N LEU A 295 -0.12 -18.52 26.38
CA LEU A 295 0.13 -17.09 26.57
C LEU A 295 -0.78 -16.31 25.64
N ARG A 296 -1.22 -15.12 26.04
CA ARG A 296 -1.96 -14.23 25.13
C ARG A 296 -1.50 -12.80 25.20
N LEU A 297 -1.52 -12.14 24.05
CA LEU A 297 -1.44 -10.71 23.90
C LEU A 297 -2.84 -10.12 24.00
N GLY A 298 -3.06 -9.24 24.98
CA GLY A 298 -4.28 -8.46 25.13
C GLY A 298 -4.07 -7.03 24.68
N VAL A 299 -4.63 -6.65 23.55
CA VAL A 299 -4.63 -5.25 23.09
C VAL A 299 -5.76 -4.50 23.78
N THR A 300 -5.41 -3.43 24.50
CA THR A 300 -6.33 -2.66 25.35
C THR A 300 -6.56 -1.24 24.85
N ALA A 301 -5.73 -0.73 23.93
CA ALA A 301 -5.92 0.59 23.32
C ALA A 301 -5.32 0.63 21.91
N THR A 302 -6.03 1.29 21.00
CA THR A 302 -5.59 1.59 19.63
C THR A 302 -6.10 2.98 19.23
N LYS A 303 -5.68 3.50 18.08
CA LYS A 303 -6.12 4.81 17.60
C LYS A 303 -7.62 4.89 17.28
N ASP A 304 -8.20 3.79 16.80
CA ASP A 304 -9.53 3.74 16.16
C ASP A 304 -10.27 2.42 16.45
N ASP A 305 -10.07 1.87 17.64
CA ASP A 305 -10.59 0.56 18.11
C ASP A 305 -10.29 -0.63 17.18
N THR A 306 -9.35 -0.46 16.24
CA THR A 306 -8.95 -1.50 15.31
C THR A 306 -7.52 -1.94 15.60
N SER A 307 -7.35 -3.20 16.01
CA SER A 307 -6.04 -3.81 16.13
C SER A 307 -5.52 -4.26 14.78
N ARG A 308 -4.24 -3.94 14.52
CA ARG A 308 -3.54 -4.27 13.27
C ARG A 308 -2.15 -4.75 13.63
N LEU A 309 -1.90 -6.03 13.42
CA LEU A 309 -0.66 -6.69 13.80
C LEU A 309 -0.08 -7.40 12.57
N TRP A 310 1.20 -7.21 12.32
CA TRP A 310 1.96 -7.99 11.33
C TRP A 310 2.60 -9.22 11.99
N GLU A 311 3.20 -9.06 13.17
CA GLU A 311 3.94 -10.13 13.83
C GLU A 311 3.91 -9.96 15.35
N VAL A 312 3.88 -11.08 16.07
CA VAL A 312 4.13 -11.17 17.50
C VAL A 312 5.16 -12.27 17.72
N GLU A 313 6.32 -11.87 18.19
CA GLU A 313 7.44 -12.75 18.48
C GLU A 313 7.59 -12.89 20.00
N LEU A 314 7.85 -14.12 20.46
CA LEU A 314 8.02 -14.44 21.87
C LEU A 314 9.35 -15.15 22.07
N TYR A 315 10.09 -14.77 23.11
CA TYR A 315 11.44 -15.25 23.34
C TYR A 315 11.64 -15.71 24.77
N ALA A 316 12.63 -16.60 24.95
CA ALA A 316 13.13 -16.96 26.26
C ALA A 316 13.62 -15.71 27.03
N PRO A 317 13.75 -15.76 28.36
CA PRO A 317 14.27 -14.65 29.13
C PRO A 317 15.66 -14.24 28.64
N VAL A 318 15.85 -12.95 28.39
CA VAL A 318 17.12 -12.38 27.89
C VAL A 318 17.52 -11.25 28.83
N ASP A 319 18.80 -11.15 29.18
CA ASP A 319 19.30 -9.97 29.89
C ASP A 319 19.37 -8.76 28.94
N PRO A 320 18.62 -7.67 29.21
CA PRO A 320 18.71 -6.45 28.41
C PRO A 320 20.12 -5.84 28.45
N ALA A 321 20.84 -5.96 29.57
CA ALA A 321 22.15 -5.36 29.76
C ALA A 321 23.29 -6.15 29.12
N GLY A 322 23.06 -7.41 28.73
CA GLY A 322 24.05 -8.23 28.06
C GLY A 322 25.21 -8.70 28.92
N ARG A 323 24.99 -8.84 30.23
CA ARG A 323 25.96 -9.40 31.17
C ARG A 323 25.64 -10.86 31.47
#